data_AF-A0A4R5QBG0-F1
#
_entry.id   AF-A0A4R5QBG0-F1
#
_cell.length_a   1.000
_cell.length_b   1.000
_cell.length_c   1.000
_cell.angle_alpha   90.00
_cell.angle_beta   90.00
_cell.angle_gamma   90.00
#
_symmetry.space_group_name_H-M   'P 1'
#
loop_
_entity.id
_entity.type
_entity.pdbx_description
1 polymer ?
#
loop_
_entity_poly.entity_id
_entity_poly.type
_entity_poly.pdbx_seq_one_letter_code
_entity_poly.pdbx_strand_id
1 'polypeptide(L)' 'MVLSDEQWVVQKPVVEACPPHAKVPPSNLRRTISAIIWRHTNGAKWHALPEEFGPWWMAGQTFI' A
#
# COMPACT_ATOMS: atom_id res chain seq x y z
N MET A 1 -8.54 6.58 0.39
CA MET A 1 -8.09 7.17 -0.90
C MET A 1 -7.04 6.28 -1.55
N VAL A 2 -7.45 5.59 -2.60
CA VAL A 2 -6.59 4.85 -3.51
C VAL A 2 -5.85 5.83 -4.42
N LEU A 3 -4.60 5.52 -4.78
CA LEU A 3 -3.82 6.31 -5.75
C LEU A 3 -4.60 6.46 -7.06
N SER A 4 -4.61 7.65 -7.65
CA SER A 4 -5.14 7.83 -9.01
C SER A 4 -4.30 7.04 -10.02
N ASP A 5 -4.85 6.82 -11.24
CA ASP A 5 -4.12 6.09 -12.28
C ASP A 5 -2.81 6.81 -12.64
N GLU A 6 -2.83 8.14 -12.71
CA GLU A 6 -1.66 8.97 -12.99
C GLU A 6 -0.59 8.83 -11.91
N GLN A 7 -0.98 8.94 -10.63
CA GLN A 7 -0.05 8.77 -9.51
C GLN A 7 0.53 7.35 -9.49
N TRP A 8 -0.31 6.34 -9.80
CA TRP A 8 0.13 4.96 -9.86
C TRP A 8 1.14 4.72 -10.99
N VAL A 9 0.94 5.31 -12.17
CA VAL A 9 1.88 5.20 -13.30
C VAL A 9 3.27 5.73 -12.91
N VAL A 10 3.34 6.82 -12.15
CA VAL A 10 4.62 7.39 -11.68
C VAL A 10 5.27 6.51 -10.61
N GLN A 11 4.49 5.95 -9.69
CA GLN A 11 5.03 5.18 -8.56
C GLN A 11 5.36 3.73 -8.89
N LYS A 12 4.57 3.10 -9.77
CA LYS A 12 4.69 1.67 -10.08
C LYS A 12 6.12 1.24 -10.46
N PRO A 13 6.86 1.95 -11.34
CA PRO A 13 8.22 1.55 -11.70
C PRO A 13 9.17 1.52 -10.50
N VAL A 14 9.01 2.44 -9.54
CA VAL A 14 9.85 2.50 -8.34
C VAL A 14 9.53 1.34 -7.41
N VAL A 15 8.24 1.03 -7.22
CA VAL A 15 7.79 -0.09 -6.39
C VAL A 15 8.18 -1.43 -7.01
N GLU A 16 8.18 -1.55 -8.33
CA GLU A 16 8.62 -2.77 -9.03
C GLU A 16 10.14 -2.94 -9.04
N ALA A 17 10.90 -1.84 -9.13
CA ALA A 17 12.36 -1.87 -9.05
C ALA A 17 12.87 -2.15 -7.63
N CYS A 18 12.12 -1.76 -6.61
CA CYS A 18 12.40 -2.03 -5.22
C CYS A 18 11.16 -2.63 -4.55
N PRO A 19 10.87 -3.93 -4.81
CA PRO A 19 9.71 -4.57 -4.25
C PRO A 19 9.83 -4.57 -2.73
N PRO A 20 8.75 -4.24 -2.01
CA PRO A 20 8.77 -4.26 -0.56
C PRO A 20 9.11 -5.66 -0.06
N HIS A 21 9.86 -5.73 1.05
CA HIS A 21 10.34 -6.97 1.63
C HIS A 21 9.18 -7.73 2.29
N ALA A 22 8.35 -8.39 1.48
CA ALA A 22 7.21 -9.16 1.95
C ALA A 22 7.49 -10.66 1.80
N LYS A 23 7.14 -11.46 2.82
CA LYS A 23 7.19 -12.93 2.74
C LYS A 23 6.30 -13.49 1.62
N VAL A 24 5.22 -12.78 1.30
CA VAL A 24 4.28 -13.12 0.23
C VAL A 24 4.13 -11.88 -0.66
N PRO A 25 4.31 -12.00 -1.99
CA PRO A 25 4.05 -10.90 -2.91
C PRO A 25 2.62 -10.38 -2.74
N PRO A 26 2.40 -9.06 -2.61
CA PRO A 26 1.06 -8.53 -2.49
C PRO A 26 0.27 -8.78 -3.78
N SER A 27 -0.90 -9.42 -3.64
CA SER A 27 -1.78 -9.76 -4.76
C SER A 27 -2.37 -8.52 -5.46
N ASN A 28 -2.41 -7.38 -4.78
CA ASN A 28 -2.81 -6.10 -5.34
C ASN A 28 -1.86 -5.00 -4.84
N LEU A 29 -0.72 -4.88 -5.52
CA LEU A 29 0.35 -3.95 -5.15
C LEU A 29 -0.14 -2.50 -5.05
N ARG A 30 -0.96 -2.03 -5.99
CA ARG A 30 -1.51 -0.67 -5.98
C ARG A 30 -2.31 -0.39 -4.73
N ARG A 31 -3.21 -1.31 -4.36
CA ARG A 31 -4.03 -1.16 -3.16
C ARG A 31 -3.17 -1.17 -1.90
N THR A 32 -2.19 -2.07 -1.82
CA THR A 32 -1.26 -2.15 -0.69
C THR A 32 -0.44 -0.87 -0.51
N ILE A 33 0.13 -0.33 -1.59
CA ILE A 33 0.88 0.93 -1.55
C ILE A 33 -0.03 2.10 -1.19
N SER A 34 -1.25 2.15 -1.75
CA SER A 34 -2.23 3.19 -1.40
C SER A 34 -2.59 3.17 0.09
N ALA A 35 -2.72 1.98 0.68
CA ALA A 35 -2.97 1.81 2.11
C ALA A 35 -1.83 2.34 2.98
N ILE A 36 -0.58 2.07 2.58
CA ILE A 36 0.62 2.55 3.28
C ILE A 36 0.69 4.08 3.24
N ILE A 37 0.44 4.67 2.07
CA ILE A 37 0.40 6.12 1.88
C ILE A 37 -0.72 6.73 2.72
N TRP A 38 -1.94 6.20 2.65
CA TRP A 38 -3.06 6.69 3.44
C TRP A 38 -2.73 6.68 4.94
N ARG A 39 -2.15 5.59 5.45
CA ARG A 39 -1.76 5.49 6.86
C ARG A 39 -0.76 6.58 7.23
N HIS A 40 0.23 6.85 6.39
CA HIS A 40 1.23 7.89 6.62
C HIS A 40 0.61 9.29 6.62
N THR A 41 -0.23 9.59 5.62
CA THR A 41 -0.88 10.89 5.50
C THR A 41 -1.84 11.17 6.66
N ASN A 42 -2.54 10.15 7.17
CA ASN A 42 -3.52 10.32 8.24
C ASN A 42 -2.93 10.11 9.65
N GLY A 43 -1.68 9.65 9.77
CA GLY A 43 -1.07 9.30 11.06
C GLY A 43 -1.79 8.18 11.81
N ALA A 44 -2.58 7.36 11.09
CA ALA A 44 -3.50 6.41 11.70
C ALA A 44 -2.82 5.10 12.13
N LYS A 45 -3.47 4.38 13.04
CA LYS A 45 -3.12 2.98 13.35
C LYS A 45 -3.55 2.07 12.19
N TRP A 46 -2.84 0.97 11.97
CA TRP A 46 -3.18 0.01 10.90
C TRP A 46 -4.62 -0.54 11.01
N HIS A 47 -5.13 -0.77 12.22
CA HIS A 47 -6.51 -1.21 12.44
C HIS A 47 -7.59 -0.20 12.01
N ALA A 48 -7.23 1.07 11.80
CA ALA A 48 -8.15 2.10 11.33
C ALA A 48 -8.18 2.22 9.80
N LEU A 49 -7.50 1.32 9.09
CA LEU A 49 -7.45 1.32 7.63
C LEU A 49 -8.86 1.07 7.06
N PRO A 50 -9.37 1.95 6.17
CA PRO A 50 -10.64 1.74 5.50
C PRO A 50 -10.72 0.41 4.75
N GLU A 51 -11.92 -0.18 4.70
CA GLU A 51 -12.16 -1.48 4.07
C GLU A 51 -11.83 -1.49 2.56
N GLU A 52 -11.89 -0.33 1.89
CA GLU A 52 -11.50 -0.16 0.47
C GLU A 52 -10.07 -0.63 0.19
N PHE A 53 -9.19 -0.57 1.19
CA PHE A 53 -7.80 -1.00 1.10
C PHE A 53 -7.59 -2.49 1.37
N GLY A 54 -8.66 -3.18 1.76
CA GLY A 54 -8.62 -4.56 2.19
C GLY A 54 -7.98 -4.73 3.58
N PRO A 55 -7.73 -5.99 3.97
CA PRO A 55 -7.15 -6.31 5.27
C PRO A 55 -5.85 -5.55 5.57
N TRP A 56 -5.83 -4.84 6.70
CA TRP A 56 -4.70 -4.01 7.13
C TRP A 56 -3.37 -4.78 7.23
N TRP A 57 -3.40 -6.08 7.53
CA TRP A 57 -2.20 -6.89 7.69
C TRP A 57 -1.44 -7.06 6.38
N MET A 58 -2.09 -6.96 5.21
CA MET A 58 -1.38 -6.97 3.92
C MET A 58 -0.50 -5.74 3.78
N ALA A 59 -1.02 -4.55 4.11
CA ALA A 59 -0.25 -3.31 4.10
C ALA A 59 0.81 -3.29 5.21
N GLY A 60 0.44 -3.71 6.42
CA GLY A 60 1.34 -3.74 7.57
C GLY A 60 2.54 -4.67 7.35
N GLN A 61 2.34 -5.90 6.87
CA GLN A 61 3.43 -6.85 6.58
C GLN A 61 4.35 -6.39 5.44
N THR A 62 3.84 -5.57 4.53
CA THR A 62 4.61 -5.03 3.40
C THR A 62 5.49 -3.84 3.82
N PHE A 63 5.11 -3.13 4.88
CA PHE A 63 5.79 -1.94 5.37
C PHE A 63 6.93 -2.23 6.35
N ILE A 64 6.85 -3.35 7.08
CA ILE A 64 7.81 -3.76 8.13
C ILE A 64 9.08 -4.33 7.47
#